data_AF-A0A962IWD0-F1
#
_entry.id   AF-A0A962IWD0-F1
#
_cell.length_a   1.000
_cell.length_b   1.000
_cell.length_c   1.000
_cell.angle_alpha   90.00
_cell.angle_beta   90.00
_cell.angle_gamma   90.00
#
_symmetry.space_group_name_H-M   'P 1'
#
loop_
_entity.id
_entity.type
_entity.pdbx_description
1 polymer ?
#
loop_
_entity_poly.entity_id
_entity_poly.type
_entity_poly.pdbx_seq_one_letter_code
_entity_poly.pdbx_strand_id
1 'polypeptide(L)'
;MKRILWLVALLCLTACEPGPESPQPRKDISSAIPDRDDNEGWAVHIVDAPGGWLPQTGALHIRFSHEIGPELAGSADSEAKGLVTIEPAIPLSISLVASDTLQITPQQPFERGTEYTLTLFPQRLSSVSNALAPFQTRFRILHQDLGVEIGNLEVQAPSENYFLTGKLTTTDVASSADISRSVSAWLDSEEVPLSWYQTDPLTHEFSIADIKRKAKPGKLTIRWQGEPLGVDKAGEESVIIPGSGEFGLVGIRYARNAGNSLEISFSEPLSGQQDLAGMVSINGDSASRVTVDGNRLIAFPANPLSGDISISVAAGLQTARGIRSAQPFTGTIQVNSERPGVRLVDNTNLIPDGNNFRVPLEAINVDSVQLTLYQLPGSNLKQFLQQGSLTRQWIDSNTTRPLWRKTYPLPKIPR
;
A
#
# COMPACT_ATOMS: atom_id res chain seq x y z
N MET A 1 -83.07 -5.98 -20.24
CA MET A 1 -83.29 -5.67 -18.82
C MET A 1 -82.18 -6.33 -18.00
N LYS A 2 -81.60 -5.59 -17.03
CA LYS A 2 -80.58 -6.00 -16.03
C LYS A 2 -79.19 -6.31 -16.64
N ARG A 3 -78.23 -5.38 -16.73
CA ARG A 3 -77.43 -4.66 -15.70
C ARG A 3 -76.75 -5.60 -14.68
N ILE A 4 -75.43 -5.40 -14.55
CA ILE A 4 -74.55 -5.74 -13.41
C ILE A 4 -74.04 -7.20 -13.48
N LEU A 5 -72.74 -7.55 -13.38
CA LEU A 5 -71.59 -6.91 -12.75
C LEU A 5 -70.31 -7.33 -13.49
N TRP A 6 -69.38 -6.40 -13.63
CA TRP A 6 -68.01 -6.65 -14.08
C TRP A 6 -67.24 -7.46 -13.04
N LEU A 7 -66.52 -8.50 -13.50
CA LEU A 7 -65.32 -8.99 -12.81
C LEU A 7 -64.33 -9.43 -13.89
N VAL A 8 -63.65 -8.44 -14.47
CA VAL A 8 -62.40 -8.68 -15.20
C VAL A 8 -61.35 -8.92 -14.13
N ALA A 9 -60.96 -10.18 -13.95
CA ALA A 9 -59.75 -10.52 -13.23
C ALA A 9 -58.57 -10.00 -14.06
N LEU A 10 -58.11 -8.79 -13.74
CA LEU A 10 -56.86 -8.25 -14.22
C LEU A 10 -55.74 -9.03 -13.51
N LEU A 11 -55.25 -10.09 -14.15
CA LEU A 11 -54.02 -10.75 -13.74
C LEU A 11 -52.87 -9.78 -14.07
N CYS A 12 -52.54 -8.90 -13.11
CA CYS A 12 -51.26 -8.21 -13.15
C CYS A 12 -50.17 -9.25 -12.89
N LEU A 13 -49.61 -9.80 -13.96
CA LEU A 13 -48.28 -10.40 -13.91
C LEU A 13 -47.29 -9.27 -13.69
N THR A 14 -47.01 -8.97 -12.42
CA THR A 14 -45.81 -8.25 -12.06
C THR A 14 -44.64 -9.19 -12.32
N ALA A 15 -43.97 -9.00 -13.45
CA ALA A 15 -42.60 -9.48 -13.60
C ALA A 15 -41.74 -8.65 -12.65
N CYS A 16 -41.43 -9.22 -11.49
CA CYS A 16 -40.33 -8.74 -10.67
C CYS A 16 -39.06 -9.11 -11.43
N GLU A 17 -38.45 -8.16 -12.14
CA GLU A 17 -37.02 -8.23 -12.39
C GLU A 17 -36.33 -8.33 -11.03
N PRO A 18 -35.46 -9.32 -10.78
CA PRO A 18 -34.50 -9.18 -9.71
C PRO A 18 -33.60 -8.00 -10.13
N GLY A 19 -33.79 -6.86 -9.48
CA GLY A 19 -32.87 -5.73 -9.59
C GLY A 19 -31.44 -6.20 -9.29
N PRO A 20 -30.42 -5.41 -9.71
CA PRO A 20 -29.03 -5.78 -9.51
C PRO A 20 -28.84 -6.15 -8.05
N GLU A 21 -28.39 -7.39 -7.83
CA GLU A 21 -28.13 -7.94 -6.52
C GLU A 21 -27.28 -6.91 -5.79
N SER A 22 -27.88 -6.31 -4.75
CA SER A 22 -27.16 -5.36 -3.90
C SER A 22 -25.89 -6.06 -3.47
N PRO A 23 -24.70 -5.42 -3.55
CA PRO A 23 -23.48 -6.07 -3.09
C PRO A 23 -23.78 -6.57 -1.70
N GLN A 24 -23.73 -7.90 -1.50
CA GLN A 24 -23.84 -8.46 -0.17
C GLN A 24 -22.85 -7.67 0.69
N PRO A 25 -23.26 -7.16 1.87
CA PRO A 25 -22.30 -6.51 2.74
C PRO A 25 -21.14 -7.48 2.86
N ARG A 26 -19.96 -7.04 2.39
CA ARG A 26 -18.71 -7.76 2.67
C ARG A 26 -18.82 -8.09 4.14
N LYS A 27 -18.71 -9.38 4.48
CA LYS A 27 -18.50 -9.81 5.87
C LYS A 27 -17.57 -8.78 6.47
N ASP A 28 -18.09 -7.99 7.40
CA ASP A 28 -17.33 -6.94 8.04
C ASP A 28 -16.02 -7.60 8.47
N ILE A 29 -14.91 -7.16 7.86
CA ILE A 29 -13.59 -7.37 8.44
C ILE A 29 -13.48 -6.33 9.56
N SER A 30 -14.48 -6.31 10.44
CA SER A 30 -14.35 -5.85 11.81
C SER A 30 -13.97 -7.08 12.61
N SER A 31 -12.74 -7.57 12.37
CA SER A 31 -12.05 -8.22 13.48
C SER A 31 -11.71 -7.09 14.43
N ALA A 32 -12.66 -6.80 15.33
CA ALA A 32 -12.41 -5.98 16.51
C ALA A 32 -11.05 -6.41 17.08
N ILE A 33 -10.11 -5.47 17.21
CA ILE A 33 -8.95 -5.65 18.08
C ILE A 33 -9.57 -5.75 19.48
N PRO A 34 -9.55 -6.91 20.16
CA PRO A 34 -10.26 -7.02 21.43
C PRO A 34 -9.54 -6.22 22.51
N ASP A 35 -10.35 -5.68 23.42
CA ASP A 35 -9.94 -4.81 24.52
C ASP A 35 -8.77 -5.35 25.33
N ARG A 36 -7.91 -4.42 25.75
CA ARG A 36 -6.70 -4.64 26.55
C ARG A 36 -7.11 -4.63 28.04
N ASP A 37 -7.97 -5.55 28.43
CA ASP A 37 -8.81 -5.43 29.62
C ASP A 37 -8.35 -6.30 30.81
N ASP A 38 -7.16 -6.00 31.38
CA ASP A 38 -6.65 -6.56 32.66
C ASP A 38 -5.27 -6.02 33.12
N ASN A 39 -4.84 -4.83 32.67
CA ASN A 39 -3.42 -4.41 32.76
C ASN A 39 -3.09 -3.22 33.68
N GLU A 40 -3.98 -2.79 34.59
CA GLU A 40 -3.72 -1.62 35.45
C GLU A 40 -2.43 -1.76 36.28
N GLY A 41 -2.16 -2.97 36.79
CA GLY A 41 -0.96 -3.25 37.59
C GLY A 41 0.35 -3.17 36.78
N TRP A 42 0.31 -3.40 35.47
CA TRP A 42 1.49 -3.39 34.60
C TRP A 42 1.80 -2.02 34.00
N ALA A 43 0.86 -1.07 34.04
CA ALA A 43 1.00 0.25 33.44
C ALA A 43 2.19 1.06 34.03
N VAL A 44 2.58 0.79 35.27
CA VAL A 44 3.74 1.43 35.92
C VAL A 44 5.08 0.74 35.56
N HIS A 45 5.03 -0.48 35.03
CA HIS A 45 6.20 -1.32 34.76
C HIS A 45 6.57 -1.38 33.27
N ILE A 46 5.61 -1.37 32.36
CA ILE A 46 5.84 -1.54 30.91
C ILE A 46 5.72 -0.20 30.19
N VAL A 47 6.76 0.17 29.44
CA VAL A 47 6.78 1.37 28.60
C VAL A 47 6.39 1.03 27.17
N ASP A 48 6.83 -0.12 26.67
CA ASP A 48 6.53 -0.56 25.30
C ASP A 48 6.42 -2.08 25.22
N ALA A 49 5.53 -2.57 24.37
CA ALA A 49 5.31 -3.99 24.15
C ALA A 49 4.78 -4.25 22.73
N PRO A 50 4.97 -5.46 22.18
CA PRO A 50 4.57 -5.78 20.82
C PRO A 50 3.06 -5.61 20.65
N GLY A 51 2.67 -5.01 19.52
CA GLY A 51 1.27 -4.81 19.18
C GLY A 51 1.07 -4.36 17.74
N GLY A 52 -0.15 -4.47 17.25
CA GLY A 52 -0.48 -4.09 15.88
C GLY A 52 0.07 -5.10 14.86
N TRP A 53 0.52 -4.60 13.72
CA TRP A 53 1.03 -5.42 12.62
C TRP A 53 2.54 -5.54 12.67
N LEU A 54 3.05 -6.77 12.59
CA LEU A 54 4.48 -7.07 12.63
C LEU A 54 4.90 -7.91 11.41
N PRO A 55 6.16 -7.77 10.95
CA PRO A 55 6.71 -8.65 9.92
C PRO A 55 6.78 -10.10 10.37
N GLN A 56 6.82 -11.03 9.42
CA GLN A 56 6.93 -12.48 9.68
C GLN A 56 8.24 -12.84 10.40
N THR A 57 9.28 -12.04 10.17
CA THR A 57 10.60 -12.21 10.77
C THR A 57 10.96 -10.96 11.56
N GLY A 58 11.56 -11.16 12.72
CA GLY A 58 11.95 -10.06 13.60
C GLY A 58 11.87 -10.48 15.06
N ALA A 59 12.74 -9.89 15.87
CA ALA A 59 12.65 -10.04 17.31
C ALA A 59 11.55 -9.10 17.84
N LEU A 60 10.83 -9.58 18.86
CA LEU A 60 9.89 -8.79 19.62
C LEU A 60 10.60 -8.18 20.83
N HIS A 61 10.19 -6.98 21.25
CA HIS A 61 10.76 -6.32 22.41
C HIS A 61 9.68 -5.94 23.43
N ILE A 62 9.97 -6.18 24.70
CA ILE A 62 9.21 -5.61 25.82
C ILE A 62 10.17 -4.71 26.59
N ARG A 63 9.83 -3.42 26.68
CA ARG A 63 10.63 -2.42 27.39
C ARG A 63 9.93 -1.99 28.66
N PHE A 64 10.70 -1.98 29.74
CA PHE A 64 10.25 -1.69 31.08
C PHE A 64 10.66 -0.27 31.50
N SER A 65 10.00 0.27 32.52
CA SER A 65 10.27 1.61 33.08
C SER A 65 11.44 1.63 34.05
N HIS A 66 12.00 0.45 34.34
CA HIS A 66 12.99 0.16 35.36
C HIS A 66 13.73 -1.11 34.96
N GLU A 67 14.85 -1.38 35.64
CA GLU A 67 15.65 -2.58 35.39
C GLU A 67 14.92 -3.84 35.91
N ILE A 68 14.93 -4.88 35.09
CA ILE A 68 14.16 -6.12 35.31
C ILE A 68 15.00 -7.36 35.68
N GLY A 69 16.29 -7.14 35.94
CA GLY A 69 17.12 -8.08 36.70
C GLY A 69 18.49 -8.33 36.05
N PRO A 70 19.61 -8.06 36.74
CA PRO A 70 20.95 -8.41 36.26
C PRO A 70 21.18 -9.93 36.19
N GLU A 71 20.34 -10.74 36.85
CA GLU A 71 20.42 -12.21 36.87
C GLU A 71 19.95 -12.87 35.57
N LEU A 72 19.16 -12.16 34.74
CA LEU A 72 18.82 -12.61 33.38
C LEU A 72 19.95 -12.31 32.37
N ALA A 73 20.98 -11.55 32.76
CA ALA A 73 22.10 -11.21 31.91
C ALA A 73 23.14 -12.34 31.90
N GLY A 74 23.29 -13.01 30.75
CA GLY A 74 24.30 -14.05 30.54
C GLY A 74 23.78 -15.49 30.60
N SER A 75 22.49 -15.71 30.81
CA SER A 75 21.89 -17.05 30.84
C SER A 75 21.44 -17.51 29.46
N ALA A 76 22.16 -18.50 28.92
CA ALA A 76 21.80 -19.16 27.67
C ALA A 76 20.54 -20.03 27.88
N ASP A 77 19.43 -19.61 27.27
CA ASP A 77 18.20 -20.37 26.93
C ASP A 77 17.46 -21.16 28.03
N SER A 78 18.00 -21.31 29.25
CA SER A 78 17.43 -22.17 30.30
C SER A 78 16.74 -21.41 31.42
N GLU A 79 17.25 -20.23 31.79
CA GLU A 79 16.68 -19.41 32.88
C GLU A 79 15.53 -18.50 32.42
N ALA A 80 15.37 -18.28 31.12
CA ALA A 80 14.23 -17.55 30.56
C ALA A 80 13.01 -18.44 30.23
N LYS A 81 13.14 -19.77 30.32
CA LYS A 81 12.05 -20.72 30.05
C LYS A 81 10.89 -20.50 31.02
N GLY A 82 9.74 -20.04 30.49
CA GLY A 82 8.53 -19.76 31.26
C GLY A 82 8.33 -18.29 31.62
N LEU A 83 9.24 -17.39 31.25
CA LEU A 83 9.04 -15.94 31.42
C LEU A 83 8.03 -15.40 30.40
N VAL A 84 8.05 -15.93 29.18
CA VAL A 84 7.14 -15.55 28.10
C VAL A 84 6.59 -16.80 27.42
N THR A 85 5.31 -16.77 27.08
CA THR A 85 4.69 -17.70 26.14
C THR A 85 4.04 -16.93 25.00
N ILE A 86 3.94 -17.57 23.84
CA ILE A 86 3.22 -17.05 22.68
C ILE A 86 2.23 -18.10 22.21
N GLU A 87 1.02 -17.68 21.87
CA GLU A 87 -0.05 -18.51 21.31
C GLU A 87 -0.53 -17.92 19.99
N PRO A 88 -0.57 -18.67 18.87
CA PRO A 88 -0.12 -20.06 18.70
C PRO A 88 1.34 -20.31 19.08
N ALA A 89 1.63 -21.52 19.56
CA ALA A 89 2.95 -21.86 20.08
C ALA A 89 4.03 -21.84 18.98
N ILE A 90 5.11 -21.12 19.22
CA ILE A 90 6.30 -21.06 18.38
C ILE A 90 7.55 -21.14 19.27
N PRO A 91 8.63 -21.83 18.87
CA PRO A 91 9.86 -21.85 19.65
C PRO A 91 10.51 -20.47 19.72
N LEU A 92 10.91 -20.04 20.93
CA LEU A 92 11.47 -18.73 21.21
C LEU A 92 12.83 -18.86 21.88
N SER A 93 13.75 -17.94 21.59
CA SER A 93 14.87 -17.59 22.47
C SER A 93 14.60 -16.23 23.10
N ILE A 94 14.94 -16.09 24.38
CA ILE A 94 14.68 -14.88 25.15
C ILE A 94 16.01 -14.42 25.74
N SER A 95 16.33 -13.15 25.54
CA SER A 95 17.54 -12.54 26.06
C SER A 95 17.29 -11.12 26.54
N LEU A 96 18.16 -10.64 27.41
CA LEU A 96 18.17 -9.27 27.87
C LEU A 96 19.14 -8.47 26.99
N VAL A 97 18.63 -7.52 26.21
CA VAL A 97 19.47 -6.67 25.32
C VAL A 97 19.86 -5.34 25.95
N ALA A 98 19.15 -4.93 27.00
CA ALA A 98 19.48 -3.85 27.91
C ALA A 98 18.87 -4.15 29.29
N SER A 99 19.33 -3.51 30.37
CA SER A 99 18.85 -3.82 31.73
C SER A 99 17.33 -3.68 31.93
N ASP A 100 16.66 -2.94 31.03
CA ASP A 100 15.23 -2.67 30.99
C ASP A 100 14.49 -3.27 29.78
N THR A 101 15.15 -4.10 28.94
CA THR A 101 14.58 -4.52 27.65
C THR A 101 14.78 -6.02 27.40
N LEU A 102 13.66 -6.75 27.33
CA LEU A 102 13.62 -8.14 26.89
C LEU A 102 13.53 -8.20 25.36
N GLN A 103 14.39 -9.01 24.75
CA GLN A 103 14.28 -9.42 23.36
C GLN A 103 13.77 -10.86 23.30
N ILE A 104 12.75 -11.08 22.48
CA ILE A 104 12.12 -12.37 22.26
C ILE A 104 12.26 -12.68 20.77
N THR A 105 13.12 -13.64 20.45
CA THR A 105 13.45 -13.98 19.06
C THR A 105 12.79 -15.29 18.70
N PRO A 106 11.91 -15.33 17.68
CA PRO A 106 11.33 -16.57 17.22
C PRO A 106 12.40 -17.39 16.48
N GLN A 107 12.49 -18.69 16.78
CA GLN A 107 13.48 -19.58 16.14
C GLN A 107 13.03 -20.05 14.75
N GLN A 108 11.80 -19.74 14.38
CA GLN A 108 11.20 -19.98 13.07
C GLN A 108 10.38 -18.74 12.68
N PRO A 109 10.14 -18.46 11.39
CA PRO A 109 9.25 -17.37 10.99
C PRO A 109 7.85 -17.57 11.58
N PHE A 110 7.19 -16.48 11.97
CA PHE A 110 5.79 -16.56 12.38
C PHE A 110 4.90 -16.99 11.19
N GLU A 111 3.70 -17.47 11.48
CA GLU A 111 2.70 -17.75 10.46
C GLU A 111 2.07 -16.44 9.97
N ARG A 112 2.09 -16.20 8.66
CA ARG A 112 1.56 -14.97 8.05
C ARG A 112 0.06 -14.83 8.30
N GLY A 113 -0.40 -13.60 8.52
CA GLY A 113 -1.81 -13.33 8.75
C GLY A 113 -2.39 -13.75 10.09
N THR A 114 -1.60 -14.44 10.90
CA THR A 114 -2.01 -15.02 12.18
C THR A 114 -1.91 -13.97 13.29
N GLU A 115 -2.91 -13.94 14.17
CA GLU A 115 -2.85 -13.19 15.42
C GLU A 115 -2.18 -14.05 16.50
N TYR A 116 -1.20 -13.47 17.17
CA TYR A 116 -0.48 -14.07 18.27
C TYR A 116 -0.76 -13.31 19.56
N THR A 117 -0.96 -14.05 20.65
CA THR A 117 -1.03 -13.54 22.02
C THR A 117 0.27 -13.85 22.73
N LEU A 118 0.97 -12.80 23.15
CA LEU A 118 2.16 -12.90 24.00
C LEU A 118 1.74 -12.72 25.45
N THR A 119 2.14 -13.67 26.29
CA THR A 119 1.93 -13.62 27.74
C THR A 119 3.27 -13.51 28.45
N LEU A 120 3.43 -12.49 29.30
CA LEU A 120 4.60 -12.26 30.15
C LEU A 120 4.25 -12.56 31.61
N PHE A 121 5.08 -13.38 32.25
CA PHE A 121 4.89 -13.87 33.60
C PHE A 121 5.73 -13.06 34.62
N PRO A 122 5.16 -12.57 35.73
CA PRO A 122 5.89 -11.69 36.65
C PRO A 122 6.92 -12.40 37.54
N GLN A 123 6.83 -13.73 37.69
CA GLN A 123 7.54 -14.48 38.73
C GLN A 123 9.08 -14.45 38.64
N ARG A 124 9.62 -13.95 37.52
CA ARG A 124 11.07 -13.86 37.26
C ARG A 124 11.56 -12.45 36.93
N LEU A 125 10.71 -11.43 37.11
CA LEU A 125 11.10 -10.04 36.86
C LEU A 125 11.43 -9.37 38.19
N SER A 126 12.61 -8.73 38.28
CA SER A 126 12.93 -7.95 39.47
C SER A 126 12.02 -6.73 39.59
N SER A 127 11.69 -6.34 40.82
CA SER A 127 10.88 -5.14 41.09
C SER A 127 9.43 -5.20 40.55
N VAL A 128 8.97 -6.40 40.15
CA VAL A 128 7.59 -6.69 39.77
C VAL A 128 7.00 -7.66 40.79
N SER A 129 5.76 -7.42 41.24
CA SER A 129 5.12 -8.31 42.22
C SER A 129 4.74 -9.65 41.59
N ASN A 130 5.20 -10.77 42.17
CA ASN A 130 4.84 -12.13 41.74
C ASN A 130 3.34 -12.44 41.83
N ALA A 131 2.57 -11.61 42.55
CA ALA A 131 1.11 -11.73 42.68
C ALA A 131 0.35 -11.05 41.53
N LEU A 132 1.04 -10.32 40.65
CA LEU A 132 0.40 -9.74 39.45
C LEU A 132 -0.11 -10.86 38.54
N ALA A 133 -1.25 -10.61 37.90
CA ALA A 133 -1.68 -11.44 36.79
C ALA A 133 -0.68 -11.35 35.63
N PRO A 134 -0.51 -12.40 34.80
CA PRO A 134 0.34 -12.32 33.62
C PRO A 134 -0.07 -11.16 32.70
N PHE A 135 0.91 -10.43 32.18
CA PHE A 135 0.67 -9.38 31.20
C PHE A 135 0.40 -10.01 29.83
N GLN A 136 -0.68 -9.60 29.16
CA GLN A 136 -0.98 -10.04 27.81
C GLN A 136 -0.95 -8.89 26.80
N THR A 137 -0.41 -9.18 25.62
CA THR A 137 -0.49 -8.30 24.46
C THR A 137 -0.69 -9.12 23.19
N ARG A 138 -1.34 -8.53 22.18
CA ARG A 138 -1.64 -9.20 20.91
C ARG A 138 -1.04 -8.44 19.75
N PHE A 139 -0.52 -9.18 18.80
CA PHE A 139 -0.01 -8.66 17.53
C PHE A 139 -0.42 -9.58 16.39
N ARG A 140 -0.45 -9.04 15.18
CA ARG A 140 -0.82 -9.79 13.98
C ARG A 140 0.31 -9.74 12.98
N ILE A 141 0.60 -10.88 12.38
CA ILE A 141 1.64 -10.97 11.36
C ILE A 141 1.07 -10.50 10.02
N LEU A 142 1.85 -9.70 9.31
CA LEU A 142 1.49 -9.24 7.97
C LEU A 142 1.15 -10.43 7.05
N HIS A 143 0.06 -10.30 6.29
CA HIS A 143 -0.14 -11.15 5.13
C HIS A 143 0.83 -10.73 4.04
N GLN A 144 1.35 -11.71 3.29
CA GLN A 144 2.11 -11.40 2.09
C GLN A 144 1.14 -10.96 1.00
N ASP A 145 1.56 -9.96 0.25
CA ASP A 145 0.94 -9.54 -0.99
C ASP A 145 2.05 -9.17 -1.97
N LEU A 146 1.71 -9.07 -3.25
CA LEU A 146 2.62 -8.63 -4.29
C LEU A 146 1.93 -7.65 -5.24
N GLY A 147 2.68 -6.63 -5.63
CA GLY A 147 2.36 -5.75 -6.75
C GLY A 147 3.45 -5.84 -7.80
N VAL A 148 3.06 -5.92 -9.08
CA VAL A 148 4.01 -5.88 -10.19
C VAL A 148 3.72 -4.64 -11.02
N GLU A 149 4.77 -3.87 -11.30
CA GLU A 149 4.76 -2.72 -12.17
C GLU A 149 5.72 -2.98 -13.33
N ILE A 150 5.20 -2.97 -14.56
CA ILE A 150 6.00 -3.12 -15.78
C ILE A 150 6.40 -1.72 -16.25
N GLY A 151 7.71 -1.54 -16.50
CA GLY A 151 8.26 -0.31 -17.02
C GLY A 151 8.08 -0.18 -18.53
N ASN A 152 8.60 0.94 -19.06
CA ASN A 152 8.57 1.19 -20.50
C ASN A 152 9.63 0.35 -21.23
N LEU A 153 9.38 0.11 -22.52
CA LEU A 153 10.39 -0.45 -23.42
C LEU A 153 11.42 0.63 -23.76
N GLU A 154 12.69 0.36 -23.49
CA GLU A 154 13.78 1.33 -23.59
C GLU A 154 14.82 0.90 -24.62
N VAL A 155 15.35 1.87 -25.36
CA VAL A 155 16.50 1.67 -26.25
C VAL A 155 17.38 2.91 -26.25
N GLN A 156 18.69 2.69 -26.17
CA GLN A 156 19.70 3.74 -26.17
C GLN A 156 20.75 3.45 -27.23
N ALA A 157 21.14 4.49 -27.99
CA ALA A 157 22.23 4.38 -28.96
C ALA A 157 23.57 4.09 -28.23
N PRO A 158 24.48 3.28 -28.81
CA PRO A 158 24.42 2.71 -30.17
C PRO A 158 23.69 1.36 -30.28
N SER A 159 23.11 0.85 -29.20
CA SER A 159 22.33 -0.39 -29.24
C SER A 159 21.06 -0.22 -30.06
N GLU A 160 20.64 -1.29 -30.73
CA GLU A 160 19.33 -1.40 -31.38
C GLU A 160 18.37 -2.31 -30.60
N ASN A 161 18.90 -3.02 -29.60
CA ASN A 161 18.13 -3.96 -28.80
C ASN A 161 17.47 -3.21 -27.65
N TYR A 162 16.21 -3.57 -27.40
CA TYR A 162 15.49 -3.01 -26.28
C TYR A 162 15.94 -3.66 -24.98
N PHE A 163 15.73 -2.94 -23.89
CA PHE A 163 15.63 -3.50 -22.57
C PHE A 163 14.32 -3.03 -21.93
N LEU A 164 13.83 -3.80 -20.98
CA LEU A 164 12.66 -3.45 -20.19
C LEU A 164 12.99 -3.66 -18.73
N THR A 165 12.60 -2.70 -17.89
CA THR A 165 12.68 -2.82 -16.44
C THR A 165 11.29 -3.02 -15.86
N GLY A 166 11.22 -3.67 -14.71
CA GLY A 166 9.99 -3.83 -13.95
C GLY A 166 10.30 -3.94 -12.48
N LYS A 167 9.26 -3.82 -11.66
CA LYS A 167 9.37 -3.81 -10.20
C LYS A 167 8.33 -4.73 -9.61
N LEU A 168 8.75 -5.57 -8.67
CA LEU A 168 7.89 -6.35 -7.80
C LEU A 168 8.02 -5.78 -6.38
N THR A 169 6.90 -5.38 -5.80
CA THR A 169 6.80 -4.89 -4.42
C THR A 169 6.06 -5.91 -3.57
N THR A 170 6.52 -6.11 -2.34
CA THR A 170 5.91 -7.02 -1.36
C THR A 170 5.53 -6.27 -0.08
N THR A 171 4.55 -6.81 0.68
CA THR A 171 4.13 -6.22 1.96
C THR A 171 5.04 -6.59 3.13
N ASP A 172 5.83 -7.64 2.99
CA ASP A 172 6.82 -8.09 3.96
C ASP A 172 7.96 -8.82 3.23
N VAL A 173 9.09 -8.98 3.93
CA VAL A 173 10.34 -9.50 3.35
C VAL A 173 10.11 -10.87 2.73
N ALA A 174 10.62 -11.01 1.50
CA ALA A 174 10.59 -12.25 0.73
C ALA A 174 12.01 -12.70 0.37
N SER A 175 12.19 -14.02 0.20
CA SER A 175 13.48 -14.55 -0.24
C SER A 175 13.71 -14.26 -1.73
N SER A 176 14.95 -14.00 -2.14
CA SER A 176 15.29 -13.78 -3.56
C SER A 176 14.94 -15.00 -4.44
N ALA A 177 14.90 -16.20 -3.86
CA ALA A 177 14.50 -17.43 -4.56
C ALA A 177 12.98 -17.46 -4.84
N ASP A 178 12.15 -16.95 -3.92
CA ASP A 178 10.70 -16.87 -4.15
C ASP A 178 10.37 -15.75 -5.13
N ILE A 179 11.04 -14.61 -4.99
CA ILE A 179 10.92 -13.47 -5.91
C ILE A 179 11.25 -13.87 -7.35
N SER A 180 12.39 -14.53 -7.58
CA SER A 180 12.79 -14.93 -8.93
C SER A 180 11.86 -15.96 -9.57
N ARG A 181 11.21 -16.82 -8.77
CA ARG A 181 10.18 -17.77 -9.24
C ARG A 181 8.80 -17.14 -9.46
N SER A 182 8.61 -15.91 -8.97
CA SER A 182 7.32 -15.22 -9.04
C SER A 182 7.08 -14.51 -10.36
N VAL A 183 8.12 -14.25 -11.17
CA VAL A 183 7.98 -13.55 -12.46
C VAL A 183 8.75 -14.29 -13.55
N SER A 184 8.12 -14.42 -14.71
CA SER A 184 8.71 -15.04 -15.90
C SER A 184 8.31 -14.24 -17.14
N ALA A 185 9.13 -14.29 -18.19
CA ALA A 185 8.87 -13.56 -19.42
C ALA A 185 9.13 -14.39 -20.66
N TRP A 186 8.34 -14.15 -21.70
CA TRP A 186 8.46 -14.82 -23.01
C TRP A 186 8.42 -13.79 -24.12
N LEU A 187 9.41 -13.84 -25.02
CA LEU A 187 9.38 -13.12 -26.28
C LEU A 187 8.78 -14.04 -27.35
N ASP A 188 7.56 -13.70 -27.77
CA ASP A 188 6.69 -14.52 -28.60
C ASP A 188 6.35 -15.88 -27.96
N SER A 189 7.23 -16.87 -28.10
CA SER A 189 7.08 -18.21 -27.51
C SER A 189 8.36 -18.71 -26.85
N GLU A 190 9.44 -17.93 -26.91
CA GLU A 190 10.73 -18.25 -26.30
C GLU A 190 10.83 -17.58 -24.94
N GLU A 191 11.14 -18.35 -23.90
CA GLU A 191 11.36 -17.81 -22.57
C GLU A 191 12.65 -16.99 -22.54
N VAL A 192 12.59 -15.80 -21.94
CA VAL A 192 13.73 -14.88 -21.83
C VAL A 192 14.14 -14.73 -20.36
N PRO A 193 15.46 -14.69 -20.06
CA PRO A 193 15.92 -14.60 -18.69
C PRO A 193 15.67 -13.20 -18.10
N LEU A 194 15.35 -13.17 -16.81
CA LEU A 194 15.24 -11.95 -16.01
C LEU A 194 16.51 -11.79 -15.16
N SER A 195 17.05 -10.58 -15.11
CA SER A 195 18.11 -10.20 -14.16
C SER A 195 17.51 -9.38 -13.03
N TRP A 196 17.70 -9.83 -11.80
CA TRP A 196 17.13 -9.22 -10.59
C TRP A 196 18.15 -8.38 -9.82
N TYR A 197 17.67 -7.28 -9.26
CA TYR A 197 18.42 -6.41 -8.36
C TYR A 197 17.48 -5.94 -7.24
N GLN A 198 17.95 -6.02 -6.00
CA GLN A 198 17.19 -5.57 -4.84
C GLN A 198 17.62 -4.17 -4.45
N THR A 199 16.63 -3.27 -4.36
CA THR A 199 16.87 -1.85 -4.04
C THR A 199 16.63 -1.58 -2.57
N ASP A 200 15.68 -2.31 -1.98
CA ASP A 200 15.19 -2.21 -0.59
C ASP A 200 14.59 -3.57 -0.16
N PRO A 201 14.42 -3.87 1.15
CA PRO A 201 13.86 -5.15 1.61
C PRO A 201 12.50 -5.54 1.01
N LEU A 202 11.68 -4.57 0.59
CA LEU A 202 10.33 -4.82 0.06
C LEU A 202 10.21 -4.59 -1.45
N THR A 203 11.24 -4.05 -2.09
CA THR A 203 11.22 -3.68 -3.51
C THR A 203 12.32 -4.39 -4.29
N HIS A 204 11.88 -5.15 -5.29
CA HIS A 204 12.75 -5.95 -6.15
C HIS A 204 12.58 -5.50 -7.59
N GLU A 205 13.64 -5.04 -8.21
CA GLU A 205 13.65 -4.66 -9.61
C GLU A 205 14.16 -5.81 -10.46
N PHE A 206 13.54 -6.00 -11.63
CA PHE A 206 14.01 -6.93 -12.64
C PHE A 206 14.21 -6.21 -13.97
N SER A 207 15.07 -6.80 -14.79
CA SER A 207 15.34 -6.34 -16.14
C SER A 207 15.35 -7.50 -17.12
N ILE A 208 14.83 -7.23 -18.30
CA ILE A 208 14.92 -8.09 -19.47
C ILE A 208 15.76 -7.32 -20.49
N ALA A 209 16.99 -7.76 -20.70
CA ALA A 209 17.95 -7.11 -21.59
C ALA A 209 18.02 -7.83 -22.94
N ASP A 210 18.70 -7.20 -23.90
CA ASP A 210 18.98 -7.76 -25.22
C ASP A 210 17.74 -8.23 -26.01
N ILE A 211 16.61 -7.51 -25.86
CA ILE A 211 15.37 -7.81 -26.58
C ILE A 211 15.57 -7.40 -28.05
N LYS A 212 15.80 -8.39 -28.91
CA LYS A 212 16.11 -8.19 -30.33
C LYS A 212 14.87 -7.82 -31.13
N ARG A 213 15.04 -6.81 -31.99
CA ARG A 213 14.01 -6.41 -32.97
C ARG A 213 13.98 -7.37 -34.15
N LYS A 214 12.78 -7.79 -34.53
CA LYS A 214 12.53 -8.56 -35.75
C LYS A 214 11.99 -7.63 -36.84
N ALA A 215 11.95 -8.10 -38.08
CA ALA A 215 11.36 -7.35 -39.19
C ALA A 215 9.85 -7.09 -39.00
N LYS A 216 9.16 -7.96 -38.26
CA LYS A 216 7.75 -7.82 -37.88
C LYS A 216 7.65 -7.54 -36.37
N PRO A 217 6.59 -6.83 -35.92
CA PRO A 217 6.35 -6.66 -34.50
C PRO A 217 6.29 -8.00 -33.75
N GLY A 218 6.89 -8.03 -32.56
CA GLY A 218 6.86 -9.16 -31.64
C GLY A 218 6.03 -8.86 -30.39
N LYS A 219 5.85 -9.86 -29.54
CA LYS A 219 5.10 -9.73 -28.28
C LYS A 219 5.94 -10.21 -27.10
N LEU A 220 6.31 -9.31 -26.20
CA LEU A 220 6.90 -9.68 -24.91
C LEU A 220 5.78 -9.86 -23.89
N THR A 221 5.66 -11.06 -23.34
CA THR A 221 4.65 -11.42 -22.34
C THR A 221 5.34 -11.59 -21.00
N ILE A 222 4.98 -10.80 -19.99
CA ILE A 222 5.46 -10.93 -18.62
C ILE A 222 4.34 -11.50 -17.78
N ARG A 223 4.58 -12.62 -17.10
CA ARG A 223 3.63 -13.23 -16.17
C ARG A 223 4.18 -13.19 -14.77
N TRP A 224 3.30 -13.02 -13.80
CA TRP A 224 3.62 -13.16 -12.40
C TRP A 224 2.63 -14.06 -11.67
N GLN A 225 3.15 -14.78 -10.69
CA GLN A 225 2.43 -15.72 -9.85
C GLN A 225 2.86 -15.55 -8.40
N GLY A 226 1.90 -15.48 -7.50
CA GLY A 226 2.14 -15.26 -6.07
C GLY A 226 2.33 -16.53 -5.25
N GLU A 227 2.11 -17.71 -5.83
CA GLU A 227 2.23 -19.00 -5.12
C GLU A 227 3.58 -19.17 -4.40
N PRO A 228 4.75 -18.82 -4.98
CA PRO A 228 6.03 -18.89 -4.27
C PRO A 228 6.11 -18.02 -3.02
N LEU A 229 5.26 -16.99 -2.93
CA LEU A 229 5.14 -16.05 -1.82
C LEU A 229 3.95 -16.38 -0.89
N GLY A 230 3.22 -17.46 -1.15
CA GLY A 230 1.98 -17.80 -0.44
C GLY A 230 0.81 -16.86 -0.75
N VAL A 231 0.82 -16.21 -1.91
CA VAL A 231 -0.18 -15.24 -2.36
C VAL A 231 -1.01 -15.84 -3.49
N ASP A 232 -2.33 -15.92 -3.31
CA ASP A 232 -3.27 -16.35 -4.35
C ASP A 232 -3.60 -15.20 -5.32
N LYS A 233 -2.58 -14.71 -6.01
CA LYS A 233 -2.69 -13.71 -7.07
C LYS A 233 -1.77 -14.08 -8.21
N ALA A 234 -2.27 -13.87 -9.43
CA ALA A 234 -1.49 -13.99 -10.64
C ALA A 234 -1.94 -12.93 -11.64
N GLY A 235 -1.07 -12.65 -12.60
CA GLY A 235 -1.38 -11.72 -13.68
C GLY A 235 -0.41 -11.87 -14.84
N GLU A 236 -0.77 -11.21 -15.93
CA GLU A 236 0.03 -11.15 -17.14
C GLU A 236 -0.10 -9.75 -17.73
N GLU A 237 1.01 -9.23 -18.24
CA GLU A 237 1.04 -8.03 -19.06
C GLU A 237 1.81 -8.31 -20.35
N SER A 238 1.37 -7.68 -21.43
CA SER A 238 1.94 -7.86 -22.76
C SER A 238 2.41 -6.54 -23.32
N VAL A 239 3.69 -6.48 -23.72
CA VAL A 239 4.31 -5.33 -24.36
C VAL A 239 4.60 -5.67 -25.82
N ILE A 240 4.14 -4.81 -26.73
CA ILE A 240 4.44 -4.96 -28.16
C ILE A 240 5.88 -4.51 -28.40
N ILE A 241 6.67 -5.35 -29.07
CA ILE A 241 8.03 -5.02 -29.50
C ILE A 241 7.96 -4.52 -30.95
N PRO A 242 8.25 -3.23 -31.22
CA PRO A 242 8.16 -2.68 -32.56
C PRO A 242 9.07 -3.38 -33.56
N GLY A 243 8.60 -3.50 -34.82
CA GLY A 243 9.42 -4.00 -35.92
C GLY A 243 10.62 -3.09 -36.21
N SER A 244 11.68 -3.65 -36.80
CA SER A 244 12.83 -2.87 -37.24
C SER A 244 12.44 -1.86 -38.33
N GLY A 245 12.82 -0.59 -38.17
CA GLY A 245 12.62 0.45 -39.19
C GLY A 245 11.31 1.26 -39.08
N GLU A 246 10.46 0.96 -38.10
CA GLU A 246 9.29 1.77 -37.78
C GLU A 246 9.66 2.83 -36.74
N PHE A 247 9.32 4.11 -37.01
CA PHE A 247 9.38 5.18 -36.02
C PHE A 247 7.98 5.54 -35.54
N GLY A 248 7.65 5.17 -34.31
CA GLY A 248 6.32 5.29 -33.75
C GLY A 248 6.32 5.50 -32.23
N LEU A 249 5.16 5.90 -31.72
CA LEU A 249 4.87 5.98 -30.29
C LEU A 249 4.65 4.56 -29.74
N VAL A 250 5.37 4.20 -28.68
CA VAL A 250 5.33 2.88 -28.03
C VAL A 250 4.49 2.90 -26.76
N GLY A 251 4.57 3.99 -25.98
CA GLY A 251 3.85 4.07 -24.72
C GLY A 251 3.88 5.47 -24.12
N ILE A 252 2.91 5.75 -23.26
CA ILE A 252 2.85 6.96 -22.45
C ILE A 252 2.57 6.54 -21.02
N ARG A 253 3.40 6.99 -20.08
CA ARG A 253 3.24 6.70 -18.64
C ARG A 253 3.35 7.97 -17.82
N TYR A 254 2.55 8.07 -16.75
CA TYR A 254 2.69 9.14 -15.77
C TYR A 254 3.54 8.69 -14.58
N ALA A 255 4.72 9.29 -14.43
CA ALA A 255 5.68 8.97 -13.40
C ALA A 255 5.58 9.96 -12.22
N ARG A 256 4.85 9.57 -11.17
CA ARG A 256 4.68 10.39 -9.95
C ARG A 256 5.99 10.58 -9.19
N ASN A 257 6.76 9.51 -9.03
CA ASN A 257 7.98 9.50 -8.21
C ASN A 257 9.16 10.22 -8.89
N ALA A 258 9.08 10.47 -10.20
CA ALA A 258 10.07 11.19 -10.99
C ALA A 258 9.65 12.65 -11.23
N GLY A 259 9.21 13.33 -10.16
CA GLY A 259 8.83 14.75 -10.21
C GLY A 259 7.54 15.02 -11.00
N ASN A 260 6.59 14.09 -10.99
CA ASN A 260 5.29 14.21 -11.66
C ASN A 260 5.41 14.45 -13.19
N SER A 261 6.20 13.63 -13.87
CA SER A 261 6.46 13.75 -15.31
C SER A 261 5.65 12.76 -16.16
N LEU A 262 5.49 13.07 -17.44
CA LEU A 262 5.00 12.15 -18.48
C LEU A 262 6.21 11.58 -19.23
N GLU A 263 6.31 10.27 -19.24
CA GLU A 263 7.29 9.51 -20.02
C GLU A 263 6.63 9.06 -21.32
N ILE A 264 7.07 9.63 -22.43
CA ILE A 264 6.55 9.34 -23.78
C ILE A 264 7.62 8.55 -24.52
N SER A 265 7.39 7.25 -24.71
CA SER A 265 8.37 6.31 -25.26
C SER A 265 8.14 6.06 -26.74
N PHE A 266 9.22 6.02 -27.53
CA PHE A 266 9.19 5.80 -28.97
C PHE A 266 9.95 4.53 -29.37
N SER A 267 9.76 4.07 -30.60
CA SER A 267 10.41 2.84 -31.09
C SER A 267 11.89 3.03 -31.42
N GLU A 268 12.38 4.25 -31.54
CA GLU A 268 13.77 4.56 -31.90
C GLU A 268 14.40 5.49 -30.86
N PRO A 269 15.71 5.39 -30.58
CA PRO A 269 16.42 6.39 -29.80
C PRO A 269 16.23 7.78 -30.39
N LEU A 270 16.03 8.79 -29.55
CA LEU A 270 15.83 10.17 -29.96
C LEU A 270 17.16 10.91 -30.02
N SER A 271 17.24 11.93 -30.88
CA SER A 271 18.40 12.82 -30.92
C SER A 271 18.44 13.69 -29.66
N GLY A 272 19.57 13.72 -28.96
CA GLY A 272 19.77 14.61 -27.81
C GLY A 272 20.04 16.08 -28.19
N GLN A 273 20.29 16.38 -29.47
CA GLN A 273 20.70 17.71 -29.95
C GLN A 273 19.58 18.49 -30.67
N GLN A 274 18.31 18.12 -30.46
CA GLN A 274 17.17 18.77 -31.11
C GLN A 274 16.50 19.82 -30.21
N ASP A 275 15.84 20.81 -30.82
CA ASP A 275 15.00 21.77 -30.11
C ASP A 275 13.69 21.09 -29.68
N LEU A 276 13.38 21.17 -28.38
CA LEU A 276 12.20 20.57 -27.76
C LEU A 276 11.18 21.63 -27.33
N ALA A 277 11.44 22.93 -27.57
CA ALA A 277 10.53 24.00 -27.21
C ALA A 277 9.19 23.83 -27.94
N GLY A 278 8.11 23.68 -27.17
CA GLY A 278 6.76 23.45 -27.71
C GLY A 278 6.57 22.09 -28.40
N MET A 279 7.55 21.17 -28.33
CA MET A 279 7.49 19.87 -28.99
C MET A 279 6.41 18.97 -28.38
N VAL A 280 6.13 19.11 -27.09
CA VAL A 280 5.12 18.32 -26.36
C VAL A 280 4.04 19.24 -25.83
N SER A 281 2.79 18.89 -26.12
CA SER A 281 1.59 19.51 -25.56
C SER A 281 0.82 18.50 -24.71
N ILE A 282 0.32 18.96 -23.57
CA ILE A 282 -0.44 18.20 -22.56
C ILE A 282 -1.75 18.97 -22.34
N ASN A 283 -2.89 18.34 -22.64
CA ASN A 283 -4.22 18.96 -22.61
C ASN A 283 -4.34 20.25 -23.46
N GLY A 284 -3.55 20.37 -24.52
CA GLY A 284 -3.52 21.54 -25.41
C GLY A 284 -2.53 22.63 -24.98
N ASP A 285 -1.99 22.57 -23.75
CA ASP A 285 -0.96 23.49 -23.27
C ASP A 285 0.44 22.92 -23.52
N SER A 286 1.43 23.77 -23.75
CA SER A 286 2.83 23.32 -23.88
C SER A 286 3.36 22.78 -22.55
N ALA A 287 4.10 21.67 -22.60
CA ALA A 287 4.84 21.18 -21.44
C ALA A 287 5.82 22.25 -20.93
N SER A 288 5.98 22.36 -19.60
CA SER A 288 6.84 23.38 -18.98
C SER A 288 8.33 23.12 -19.24
N ARG A 289 8.70 21.84 -19.31
CA ARG A 289 10.04 21.38 -19.67
C ARG A 289 9.96 20.01 -20.33
N VAL A 290 10.81 19.78 -21.32
CA VAL A 290 10.94 18.48 -22.00
C VAL A 290 12.41 18.12 -22.08
N THR A 291 12.76 16.88 -21.79
CA THR A 291 14.12 16.34 -21.96
C THR A 291 14.08 15.01 -22.71
N VAL A 292 15.16 14.69 -23.43
CA VAL A 292 15.35 13.39 -24.07
C VAL A 292 16.11 12.45 -23.12
N ASP A 293 15.62 11.23 -23.00
CA ASP A 293 16.32 10.12 -22.34
C ASP A 293 16.16 8.85 -23.19
N GLY A 294 17.21 8.46 -23.91
CA GLY A 294 17.18 7.34 -24.86
C GLY A 294 16.10 7.53 -25.92
N ASN A 295 15.13 6.62 -25.96
CA ASN A 295 13.96 6.65 -26.83
C ASN A 295 12.74 7.38 -26.23
N ARG A 296 12.92 8.14 -25.14
CA ARG A 296 11.82 8.79 -24.42
C ARG A 296 11.94 10.30 -24.41
N LEU A 297 10.78 10.96 -24.43
CA LEU A 297 10.64 12.33 -23.96
C LEU A 297 10.11 12.30 -22.53
N ILE A 298 10.81 12.98 -21.63
CA ILE A 298 10.35 13.23 -20.26
C ILE A 298 9.78 14.65 -20.24
N ALA A 299 8.45 14.73 -20.23
CA ALA A 299 7.71 15.99 -20.28
C ALA A 299 7.12 16.34 -18.91
N PHE A 300 7.45 17.52 -18.41
CA PHE A 300 6.94 18.03 -17.14
C PHE A 300 5.69 18.89 -17.41
N PRO A 301 4.55 18.58 -16.80
CA PRO A 301 3.35 19.38 -16.95
C PRO A 301 3.50 20.73 -16.25
N ALA A 302 2.77 21.75 -16.71
CA ALA A 302 2.73 23.05 -16.04
C ALA A 302 1.85 23.03 -14.77
N ASN A 303 0.84 22.14 -14.75
CA ASN A 303 -0.12 21.98 -13.66
C ASN A 303 -0.23 20.49 -13.27
N PRO A 304 -0.67 20.17 -12.04
CA PRO A 304 -0.97 18.79 -11.64
C PRO A 304 -1.98 18.13 -12.59
N LEU A 305 -1.72 16.88 -12.98
CA LEU A 305 -2.57 16.11 -13.90
C LEU A 305 -3.57 15.23 -13.12
N SER A 306 -4.81 15.17 -13.61
CA SER A 306 -5.88 14.32 -13.08
C SER A 306 -6.92 14.01 -14.16
N GLY A 307 -7.46 12.81 -14.16
CA GLY A 307 -8.46 12.36 -15.13
C GLY A 307 -7.86 12.00 -16.49
N ASP A 308 -8.64 12.16 -17.55
CA ASP A 308 -8.20 11.89 -18.91
C ASP A 308 -7.28 12.99 -19.41
N ILE A 309 -6.05 12.61 -19.77
CA ILE A 309 -5.01 13.51 -20.25
C ILE A 309 -4.77 13.22 -21.72
N SER A 310 -4.81 14.27 -22.55
CA SER A 310 -4.40 14.21 -23.95
C SER A 310 -2.96 14.69 -24.11
N ILE A 311 -2.18 13.96 -24.90
CA ILE A 311 -0.78 14.25 -25.19
C ILE A 311 -0.63 14.35 -26.70
N SER A 312 0.07 15.38 -27.15
CA SER A 312 0.49 15.53 -28.55
C SER A 312 1.97 15.86 -28.62
N VAL A 313 2.68 15.18 -29.51
CA VAL A 313 4.07 15.48 -29.85
C VAL A 313 4.12 15.96 -31.29
N ALA A 314 4.67 17.13 -31.52
CA ALA A 314 4.66 17.77 -32.83
C ALA A 314 5.39 16.95 -33.90
N ALA A 315 5.04 17.18 -35.17
CA ALA A 315 5.79 16.62 -36.28
C ALA A 315 7.24 17.17 -36.28
N GLY A 316 8.16 16.39 -36.85
CA GLY A 316 9.57 16.77 -36.95
C GLY A 316 10.45 16.25 -35.82
N LEU A 317 9.91 15.51 -34.86
CA LEU A 317 10.68 14.80 -33.83
C LEU A 317 11.75 13.93 -34.50
N GLN A 318 13.00 14.06 -34.05
CA GLN A 318 14.15 13.45 -34.70
C GLN A 318 14.73 12.29 -33.88
N THR A 319 14.96 11.17 -34.54
CA THR A 319 15.71 10.02 -34.01
C THR A 319 17.21 10.27 -33.98
N ALA A 320 17.97 9.50 -33.21
CA ALA A 320 19.43 9.57 -33.17
C ALA A 320 20.09 9.26 -34.54
N ARG A 321 19.39 8.54 -35.42
CA ARG A 321 19.82 8.25 -36.80
C ARG A 321 19.46 9.36 -37.81
N GLY A 322 18.83 10.43 -37.34
CA GLY A 322 18.49 11.59 -38.16
C GLY A 322 17.12 11.52 -38.86
N ILE A 323 16.37 10.41 -38.73
CA ILE A 323 15.01 10.28 -39.26
C ILE A 323 14.08 11.21 -38.50
N ARG A 324 13.20 11.94 -39.21
CA ARG A 324 12.19 12.84 -38.63
C ARG A 324 10.77 12.30 -38.80
N SER A 325 9.92 12.49 -37.79
CA SER A 325 8.49 12.18 -37.92
C SER A 325 7.83 13.14 -38.92
N ALA A 326 7.08 12.60 -39.87
CA ALA A 326 6.33 13.40 -40.84
C ALA A 326 5.01 13.94 -40.27
N GLN A 327 4.44 13.23 -39.29
CA GLN A 327 3.16 13.54 -38.66
C GLN A 327 3.37 13.68 -37.14
N PRO A 328 2.49 14.42 -36.45
CA PRO A 328 2.51 14.46 -34.99
C PRO A 328 2.11 13.09 -34.42
N PHE A 329 2.62 12.78 -33.23
CA PHE A 329 2.16 11.65 -32.43
C PHE A 329 1.12 12.13 -31.43
N THR A 330 0.05 11.37 -31.25
CA THR A 330 -0.98 11.69 -30.25
C THR A 330 -1.25 10.47 -29.39
N GLY A 331 -1.67 10.70 -28.15
CA GLY A 331 -2.06 9.65 -27.24
C GLY A 331 -2.84 10.20 -26.06
N THR A 332 -3.53 9.31 -25.36
CA THR A 332 -4.32 9.65 -24.18
C THR A 332 -3.99 8.68 -23.07
N ILE A 333 -3.93 9.18 -21.83
CA ILE A 333 -3.81 8.35 -20.64
C ILE A 333 -4.82 8.79 -19.60
N GLN A 334 -5.22 7.88 -18.71
CA GLN A 334 -6.02 8.22 -17.55
C GLN A 334 -5.12 8.30 -16.32
N VAL A 335 -5.11 9.46 -15.66
CA VAL A 335 -4.35 9.71 -14.43
C VAL A 335 -5.30 9.69 -13.24
N ASN A 336 -5.34 8.57 -12.54
CA ASN A 336 -6.14 8.42 -11.32
C ASN A 336 -5.46 9.17 -10.17
N SER A 337 -6.06 10.27 -9.70
CA SER A 337 -5.66 10.95 -8.46
C SER A 337 -6.73 10.77 -7.39
N GLU A 338 -6.47 9.94 -6.38
CA GLU A 338 -7.30 9.96 -5.18
C GLU A 338 -6.98 11.22 -4.37
N ARG A 339 -8.00 12.01 -4.05
CA ARG A 339 -7.81 13.28 -3.35
C ARG A 339 -7.30 13.01 -1.93
N PRO A 340 -6.39 13.85 -1.39
CA PRO A 340 -6.04 13.79 0.03
C PRO A 340 -7.31 13.80 0.87
N GLY A 341 -7.42 12.83 1.78
CA GLY A 341 -8.64 12.61 2.53
C GLY A 341 -8.34 11.92 3.85
N VAL A 342 -9.09 12.32 4.87
CA VAL A 342 -9.12 11.65 6.17
C VAL A 342 -10.58 11.50 6.56
N ARG A 343 -10.94 10.32 7.08
CA ARG A 343 -12.25 10.09 7.69
C ARG A 343 -12.11 9.21 8.92
N LEU A 344 -13.06 9.34 9.85
CA LEU A 344 -13.22 8.34 10.90
C LEU A 344 -13.81 7.08 10.28
N VAL A 345 -13.38 5.90 10.76
CA VAL A 345 -13.95 4.61 10.34
C VAL A 345 -15.43 4.54 10.74
N ASP A 346 -15.77 5.11 11.90
CA ASP A 346 -17.11 5.09 12.48
C ASP A 346 -17.75 6.50 12.56
N ASN A 347 -19.06 6.57 12.30
CA ASN A 347 -19.87 7.81 12.36
C ASN A 347 -20.45 8.10 13.75
N THR A 348 -19.84 7.61 14.82
CA THR A 348 -20.42 7.64 16.17
C THR A 348 -19.78 8.67 17.07
N ASN A 349 -20.61 9.31 17.90
CA ASN A 349 -20.13 10.07 19.04
C ASN A 349 -19.37 9.15 19.99
N LEU A 350 -18.13 9.51 20.24
CA LEU A 350 -17.24 8.74 21.07
C LEU A 350 -17.50 9.08 22.54
N ILE A 351 -18.01 8.11 23.29
CA ILE A 351 -18.12 8.16 24.75
C ILE A 351 -16.90 7.40 25.28
N PRO A 352 -15.91 8.07 25.88
CA PRO A 352 -14.73 7.39 26.39
C PRO A 352 -15.08 6.62 27.66
N ASP A 353 -15.17 5.30 27.54
CA ASP A 353 -15.22 4.39 28.69
C ASP A 353 -13.78 3.96 29.01
N GLY A 354 -13.24 4.42 30.14
CA GLY A 354 -11.92 4.01 30.65
C GLY A 354 -10.70 4.84 30.19
N ASN A 355 -9.52 4.44 30.69
CA ASN A 355 -8.25 5.18 30.57
C ASN A 355 -7.52 5.01 29.21
N ASN A 356 -8.01 4.17 28.29
CA ASN A 356 -7.34 3.84 27.01
C ASN A 356 -8.26 4.03 25.79
N PHE A 357 -8.47 5.29 25.44
CA PHE A 357 -9.32 5.69 24.31
C PHE A 357 -8.56 5.65 22.96
N ARG A 358 -9.14 5.02 21.93
CA ARG A 358 -8.57 4.93 20.57
C ARG A 358 -9.56 5.46 19.53
N VAL A 359 -9.05 6.13 18.50
CA VAL A 359 -9.85 6.71 17.41
C VAL A 359 -9.39 6.10 16.08
N PRO A 360 -10.17 5.18 15.48
CA PRO A 360 -9.83 4.61 14.18
C PRO A 360 -10.11 5.62 13.07
N LEU A 361 -9.14 5.77 12.17
CA LEU A 361 -9.24 6.68 11.02
C LEU A 361 -8.70 5.99 9.76
N GLU A 362 -9.27 6.37 8.63
CA GLU A 362 -8.74 6.10 7.31
C GLU A 362 -8.15 7.38 6.74
N ALA A 363 -7.03 7.23 6.04
CA ALA A 363 -6.32 8.34 5.45
C ALA A 363 -5.74 7.94 4.10
N ILE A 364 -5.82 8.86 3.14
CA ILE A 364 -5.22 8.70 1.82
C ILE A 364 -4.50 9.97 1.40
N ASN A 365 -3.30 9.82 0.84
CA ASN A 365 -2.49 10.92 0.30
C ASN A 365 -2.33 12.10 1.28
N VAL A 366 -2.21 11.83 2.58
CA VAL A 366 -1.93 12.82 3.63
C VAL A 366 -0.73 12.37 4.47
N ASP A 367 0.14 13.31 4.84
CA ASP A 367 1.35 13.01 5.63
C ASP A 367 1.09 12.98 7.13
N SER A 368 0.04 13.68 7.58
CA SER A 368 -0.32 13.78 8.98
C SER A 368 -1.81 14.06 9.15
N VAL A 369 -2.34 13.74 10.33
CA VAL A 369 -3.71 14.02 10.73
C VAL A 369 -3.71 14.86 12.00
N GLN A 370 -4.40 16.00 11.97
CA GLN A 370 -4.64 16.79 13.17
C GLN A 370 -5.98 16.39 13.80
N LEU A 371 -5.92 15.86 15.01
CA LEU A 371 -7.10 15.53 15.80
C LEU A 371 -7.33 16.64 16.84
N THR A 372 -8.57 17.12 16.93
CA THR A 372 -9.02 18.03 18.00
C THR A 372 -10.16 17.37 18.75
N LEU A 373 -9.98 17.20 20.05
CA LEU A 373 -10.99 16.65 20.94
C LEU A 373 -11.79 17.78 21.57
N TYR A 374 -13.11 17.72 21.46
CA TYR A 374 -14.03 18.66 22.09
C TYR A 374 -14.79 17.96 23.21
N GLN A 375 -14.89 18.63 24.35
CA GLN A 375 -15.70 18.18 25.47
C GLN A 375 -17.07 18.88 25.42
N LEU A 376 -18.15 18.10 25.51
CA LEU A 376 -19.49 18.58 25.77
C LEU A 376 -19.76 18.51 27.29
N PRO A 377 -19.80 19.64 28.03
CA PRO A 377 -20.12 19.62 29.45
C PRO A 377 -21.56 19.14 29.68
N GLY A 378 -21.79 18.39 30.77
CA GLY A 378 -23.13 17.92 31.12
C GLY A 378 -24.16 19.05 31.27
N SER A 379 -23.74 20.23 31.73
CA SER A 379 -24.58 21.44 31.80
C SER A 379 -25.13 21.88 30.44
N ASN A 380 -24.38 21.61 29.37
CA ASN A 380 -24.70 22.05 28.01
C ASN A 380 -25.40 20.96 27.20
N LEU A 381 -25.48 19.72 27.71
CA LEU A 381 -26.06 18.58 27.01
C LEU A 381 -27.51 18.83 26.58
N LYS A 382 -28.32 19.44 27.45
CA LYS A 382 -29.72 19.76 27.14
C LYS A 382 -29.83 20.72 25.95
N GLN A 383 -29.01 21.78 25.96
CA GLN A 383 -28.98 22.76 24.87
C GLN A 383 -28.43 22.15 23.58
N PHE A 384 -27.40 21.31 23.69
CA PHE A 384 -26.82 20.59 22.57
C PHE A 384 -27.89 19.71 21.89
N LEU A 385 -28.61 18.88 22.64
CA LEU A 385 -29.64 17.98 22.11
C LEU A 385 -30.88 18.72 21.56
N GLN A 386 -31.17 19.93 22.03
CA GLN A 386 -32.24 20.77 21.48
C GLN A 386 -31.97 21.26 20.05
N GLN A 387 -30.69 21.38 19.68
CA GLN A 387 -30.28 21.91 18.38
C GLN A 387 -29.91 20.80 17.36
N GLY A 388 -30.13 19.52 17.69
CA GLY A 388 -29.86 18.36 16.82
C GLY A 388 -29.33 17.12 17.55
N SER A 389 -29.00 16.05 16.81
CA SER A 389 -28.60 14.76 17.37
C SER A 389 -27.15 14.73 17.88
N LEU A 390 -26.84 13.65 18.61
CA LEU A 390 -25.48 13.25 18.96
C LEU A 390 -24.64 13.07 17.68
N THR A 391 -25.13 12.35 16.67
CA THR A 391 -24.42 11.97 15.42
C THR A 391 -24.10 13.10 14.42
N ARG A 392 -23.91 14.32 14.87
CA ARG A 392 -23.64 15.48 14.01
C ARG A 392 -22.21 15.46 13.45
N GLN A 393 -22.08 15.78 12.16
CA GLN A 393 -20.79 15.83 11.45
C GLN A 393 -20.00 17.14 11.65
N TRP A 394 -20.54 18.09 12.44
CA TRP A 394 -19.93 19.39 12.73
C TRP A 394 -19.93 19.67 14.24
N ILE A 395 -18.91 20.37 14.71
CA ILE A 395 -18.74 20.70 16.13
C ILE A 395 -19.50 22.00 16.44
N ASP A 396 -20.36 21.96 17.47
CA ASP A 396 -21.01 23.16 18.00
C ASP A 396 -20.12 23.85 19.04
N SER A 397 -19.47 24.93 18.63
CA SER A 397 -18.57 25.71 19.49
C SER A 397 -19.28 26.47 20.63
N ASN A 398 -20.61 26.60 20.60
CA ASN A 398 -21.35 27.28 21.66
C ASN A 398 -21.63 26.38 22.87
N THR A 399 -21.70 25.08 22.63
CA THR A 399 -22.03 24.08 23.66
C THR A 399 -20.85 23.19 24.00
N THR A 400 -19.82 23.12 23.15
CA THR A 400 -18.60 22.35 23.37
C THR A 400 -17.39 23.24 23.67
N ARG A 401 -16.37 22.70 24.33
CA ARG A 401 -15.07 23.34 24.55
C ARG A 401 -13.94 22.46 24.00
N PRO A 402 -12.90 23.02 23.36
CA PRO A 402 -11.74 22.23 22.95
C PRO A 402 -11.01 21.74 24.20
N LEU A 403 -10.82 20.42 24.30
CA LEU A 403 -10.06 19.80 25.39
C LEU A 403 -8.58 19.70 25.01
N TRP A 404 -8.31 19.31 23.77
CA TRP A 404 -6.95 19.04 23.32
C TRP A 404 -6.86 19.00 21.79
N ARG A 405 -5.67 19.26 21.28
CA ARG A 405 -5.34 19.17 19.84
C ARG A 405 -3.95 18.58 19.69
N LYS A 406 -3.79 17.63 18.77
CA LYS A 406 -2.47 17.09 18.40
C LYS A 406 -2.44 16.67 16.94
N THR A 407 -1.28 16.87 16.34
CA THR A 407 -0.96 16.37 15.00
C THR A 407 -0.23 15.04 15.13
N TYR A 408 -0.77 14.02 14.46
CA TYR A 408 -0.17 12.70 14.37
C TYR A 408 0.44 12.56 12.97
N PRO A 409 1.76 12.39 12.84
CA PRO A 409 2.33 11.93 11.58
C PRO A 409 1.81 10.51 11.34
N LEU A 410 1.33 10.24 10.12
CA LEU A 410 0.91 8.88 9.80
C LEU A 410 2.16 8.02 9.57
N PRO A 411 2.15 6.74 10.01
CA PRO A 411 3.21 5.83 9.63
C PRO A 411 3.27 5.82 8.10
N LYS A 412 4.48 5.85 7.54
CA LYS A 412 4.66 5.49 6.14
C LYS A 412 4.26 4.02 6.05
N ILE A 413 3.02 3.76 5.67
CA ILE A 413 2.62 2.41 5.26
C ILE A 413 3.50 2.14 4.04
N PRO A 414 4.40 1.13 4.08
CA PRO A 414 5.07 0.72 2.86
C PRO A 414 3.97 0.36 1.86
N ARG A 415 3.90 1.12 0.78
CA ARG A 415 2.91 0.92 -0.28
C ARG A 415 3.25 -0.31 -1.08
#